data_AF-A0A536AE29-F1
#
_entry.id   AF-A0A536AE29-F1
#
_cell.length_a   1.000
_cell.length_b   1.000
_cell.length_c   1.000
_cell.angle_alpha   90.00
_cell.angle_beta   90.00
_cell.angle_gamma   90.00
#
_symmetry.space_group_name_H-M   'P 1'
#
loop_
_entity.id
_entity.type
_entity.pdbx_description
1 polymer ?
#
loop_
_entity_poly.entity_id
_entity_poly.type
_entity_poly.pdbx_seq_one_letter_code
_entity_poly.pdbx_strand_id
1 'polypeptide(L)'
;MGNVRKIIEERARLFKVLAGQPYLEAIPSQGNFILARVSDEEVGLQRVRTTVEADGILLRYFHHPYLSNFVRVTVGLPEHTDKLACALSKV
;
A
#
# COMPACT_ATOMS: atom_id res chain seq x y z
N MET A 1 12.97 19.17 11.79
CA MET A 1 12.84 18.59 10.42
C MET A 1 13.23 17.11 10.30
N GLY A 2 13.75 16.43 11.35
CA GLY A 2 14.20 15.03 11.24
C GLY A 2 13.10 14.03 10.86
N ASN A 3 11.89 14.17 11.40
CA ASN A 3 10.78 13.25 11.11
C ASN A 3 10.30 13.33 9.65
N VAL A 4 10.34 14.52 9.04
CA VAL A 4 9.96 14.67 7.62
C VAL A 4 10.92 13.91 6.72
N ARG A 5 12.23 13.97 6.98
CA ARG A 5 13.23 13.22 6.22
C ARG A 5 13.00 11.70 6.34
N LYS A 6 12.75 11.21 7.56
CA LYS A 6 12.40 9.79 7.79
C LYS A 6 11.18 9.36 6.98
N ILE A 7 10.13 10.19 6.94
CA ILE A 7 8.93 9.89 6.13
C ILE A 7 9.25 9.88 4.64
N ILE A 8 10.10 10.79 4.14
CA ILE A 8 10.48 10.82 2.72
C ILE A 8 11.26 9.56 2.34
N GLU A 9 12.24 9.16 3.16
CA GLU A 9 13.02 7.94 2.95
C GLU A 9 12.14 6.69 3.00
N GLU A 10 11.28 6.58 4.01
CA GLU A 10 10.39 5.42 4.17
C GLU A 10 9.30 5.37 3.09
N ARG A 11 8.84 6.52 2.60
CA ARG A 11 7.94 6.59 1.44
C ARG A 11 8.58 5.98 0.21
N ALA A 12 9.86 6.25 -0.05
CA ALA A 12 10.57 5.65 -1.17
C ALA A 12 10.70 4.14 -1.02
N ARG A 13 10.89 3.64 0.20
CA ARG A 13 10.92 2.19 0.49
C ARG A 13 9.56 1.53 0.30
N LEU A 14 8.50 2.12 0.87
CA LEU A 14 7.13 1.67 0.70
C LEU A 14 6.72 1.64 -0.78
N PHE A 15 7.10 2.66 -1.56
CA PHE A 15 6.83 2.69 -3.00
C PHE A 15 7.38 1.46 -3.72
N LYS A 16 8.64 1.08 -3.42
CA LYS A 16 9.27 -0.10 -4.02
C LYS A 16 8.57 -1.40 -3.63
N VAL A 17 8.13 -1.53 -2.38
CA VAL A 17 7.38 -2.71 -1.91
C VAL A 17 6.06 -2.86 -2.67
N LEU A 18 5.32 -1.75 -2.83
CA LEU A 18 4.04 -1.75 -3.55
C LEU A 18 4.25 -2.00 -5.05
N ALA A 19 5.19 -1.31 -5.68
CA ALA A 19 5.51 -1.48 -7.09
C ALA A 19 6.13 -2.84 -7.44
N GLY A 20 6.63 -3.57 -6.45
CA GLY A 20 7.14 -4.94 -6.62
C GLY A 20 6.06 -6.01 -6.66
N GLN A 21 4.80 -5.68 -6.35
CA GLN A 21 3.70 -6.63 -6.46
C GLN A 21 3.12 -6.59 -7.88
N PRO A 22 2.97 -7.74 -8.56
CA PRO A 22 2.50 -7.76 -9.96
C PRO A 22 1.09 -7.19 -10.12
N TYR A 23 0.23 -7.38 -9.10
CA TYR A 23 -1.15 -6.94 -9.11
C TYR A 23 -1.37 -5.51 -8.58
N LEU A 24 -0.31 -4.75 -8.28
CA LEU A 24 -0.39 -3.38 -7.79
C LEU A 24 0.33 -2.38 -8.71
N GLU A 25 -0.34 -1.26 -8.98
CA GLU A 25 0.25 -0.10 -9.63
C GLU A 25 0.40 1.04 -8.61
N ALA A 26 1.63 1.26 -8.12
CA ALA A 26 1.93 2.31 -7.15
C ALA A 26 2.09 3.68 -7.82
N ILE A 27 1.42 4.71 -7.30
CA ILE A 27 1.44 6.08 -7.85
C ILE A 27 2.45 6.94 -7.08
N PRO A 28 3.34 7.69 -7.76
CA PRO A 28 4.27 8.62 -7.13
C PRO A 28 3.56 9.63 -6.22
N SER A 29 4.08 9.81 -5.01
CA SER A 29 3.45 10.66 -4.00
C SER A 29 4.44 11.64 -3.37
N GLN A 30 3.95 12.84 -3.07
CA GLN A 30 4.65 13.87 -2.30
C GLN A 30 4.09 14.03 -0.87
N GLY A 31 3.04 13.28 -0.51
CA GLY A 31 2.45 13.27 0.84
C GLY A 31 3.06 12.21 1.77
N ASN A 32 2.42 11.96 2.91
CA ASN A 32 2.78 10.90 3.87
C ASN A 32 2.06 9.57 3.60
N PHE A 33 1.69 9.31 2.35
CA PHE A 33 0.99 8.11 1.91
C PHE A 33 1.33 7.80 0.46
N ILE A 34 1.02 6.59 0.00
CA ILE A 34 1.05 6.20 -1.41
C ILE A 34 -0.33 5.68 -1.80
N LEU A 35 -0.80 6.10 -2.97
CA LEU A 35 -1.98 5.54 -3.59
C LEU A 35 -1.53 4.38 -4.49
N ALA A 36 -2.18 3.24 -4.41
CA ALA A 36 -1.92 2.10 -5.28
C ALA A 36 -3.24 1.63 -5.89
N ARG A 37 -3.24 1.39 -7.20
CA ARG A 37 -4.34 0.72 -7.89
C ARG A 37 -4.13 -0.78 -7.81
N VAL A 38 -5.18 -1.51 -7.53
CA VAL A 38 -5.23 -2.97 -7.64
C VAL A 38 -5.70 -3.32 -9.04
N SER A 39 -4.97 -4.19 -9.73
CA SER A 39 -5.36 -4.69 -11.04
C SER A 39 -6.41 -5.81 -10.89
N ASP A 40 -7.67 -5.49 -11.22
CA ASP A 40 -8.78 -6.46 -11.15
C ASP A 40 -8.60 -7.66 -12.09
N GLU A 41 -7.74 -7.55 -13.11
CA GLU A 41 -7.43 -8.63 -14.04
C GLU A 41 -6.62 -9.75 -13.36
N GLU A 42 -5.81 -9.40 -12.35
CA GLU A 42 -4.98 -10.36 -11.62
C GLU A 42 -5.60 -10.73 -10.27
N VAL A 43 -6.01 -9.72 -9.49
CA VAL A 43 -6.50 -9.90 -8.12
C VAL A 43 -7.54 -8.81 -7.81
N GLY A 44 -8.74 -9.20 -7.38
CA GLY A 44 -9.73 -8.22 -6.92
C GLY A 44 -9.33 -7.56 -5.59
N LEU A 45 -9.68 -6.26 -5.41
CA LEU A 45 -9.40 -5.50 -4.19
C LEU A 45 -9.80 -6.22 -2.89
N GLN A 46 -10.92 -6.95 -2.92
CA GLN A 46 -11.42 -7.65 -1.74
C GLN A 46 -10.47 -8.76 -1.27
N ARG A 47 -9.77 -9.45 -2.19
CA ARG A 47 -8.78 -10.47 -1.84
C ARG A 47 -7.56 -9.82 -1.18
N VAL A 48 -7.06 -8.72 -1.74
CA VAL A 48 -5.98 -7.92 -1.11
C VAL A 48 -6.40 -7.51 0.31
N ARG A 49 -7.61 -6.96 0.46
CA ARG A 49 -8.14 -6.52 1.74
C ARG A 49 -8.18 -7.66 2.76
N THR A 50 -8.81 -8.78 2.44
CA THR A 50 -8.96 -9.90 3.36
C THR A 50 -7.61 -10.47 3.79
N THR A 51 -6.67 -10.65 2.86
CA THR A 51 -5.33 -11.16 3.18
C THR A 51 -4.56 -10.22 4.09
N VAL A 52 -4.52 -8.93 3.75
CA VAL A 52 -3.73 -7.93 4.48
C VAL A 52 -4.34 -7.65 5.86
N GLU A 53 -5.67 -7.62 5.97
CA GLU A 53 -6.38 -7.46 7.26
C GLU A 53 -6.22 -8.70 8.17
N ALA A 54 -6.11 -9.92 7.60
CA ALA A 54 -5.84 -11.14 8.38
C ALA A 54 -4.46 -11.10 9.07
N ASP A 55 -3.51 -10.37 8.50
CA ASP A 55 -2.21 -10.07 9.13
C ASP A 55 -2.26 -8.87 10.09
N GLY A 56 -3.45 -8.32 10.37
CA GLY A 56 -3.65 -7.20 11.28
C GLY A 56 -3.18 -5.86 10.70
N ILE A 57 -3.24 -5.70 9.38
CA ILE A 57 -2.89 -4.46 8.69
C ILE A 57 -4.15 -3.84 8.08
N LEU A 58 -4.48 -2.63 8.50
CA LEU A 58 -5.63 -1.89 8.00
C LEU A 58 -5.18 -0.82 6.99
N LEU A 59 -5.59 -0.97 5.74
CA LEU A 59 -5.39 0.03 4.69
C LEU A 59 -6.61 0.95 4.57
N ARG A 60 -6.47 2.07 3.85
CA ARG A 60 -7.60 2.95 3.54
C ARG A 60 -8.19 2.59 2.17
N TYR A 61 -9.44 2.15 2.20
CA TYR A 61 -10.25 1.85 1.01
C TYR A 61 -11.21 3.01 0.69
N PHE A 62 -11.69 3.04 -0.56
CA PHE A 62 -12.62 4.07 -1.05
C PHE A 62 -13.91 3.43 -1.54
N HIS A 63 -15.04 4.11 -1.28
CA HIS A 63 -16.38 3.67 -1.70
C HIS A 63 -16.86 4.41 -2.97
N HIS A 64 -16.01 5.30 -3.52
CA HIS A 64 -16.34 6.08 -4.70
C HIS A 64 -16.10 5.23 -5.96
N PRO A 65 -16.99 5.20 -6.97
CA PRO A 65 -16.83 4.37 -8.17
C PRO A 65 -15.48 4.52 -8.87
N TYR A 66 -15.00 5.76 -9.09
CA TYR A 66 -13.69 6.01 -9.70
C TYR A 66 -12.47 5.57 -8.86
N LEU A 67 -12.66 5.24 -7.58
CA LEU A 67 -11.59 4.82 -6.67
C LEU A 67 -11.84 3.41 -6.12
N SER A 68 -12.78 2.65 -6.69
CA SER A 68 -13.19 1.34 -6.19
C SER A 68 -12.05 0.34 -6.13
N ASN A 69 -11.03 0.50 -6.98
CA ASN A 69 -9.90 -0.41 -7.09
C ASN A 69 -8.62 0.22 -6.54
N PHE A 70 -8.74 1.28 -5.75
CA PHE A 70 -7.59 1.96 -5.16
C PHE A 70 -7.51 1.72 -3.66
N VAL A 71 -6.27 1.61 -3.18
CA VAL A 71 -5.94 1.63 -1.77
C VAL A 71 -4.98 2.78 -1.48
N ARG A 72 -5.16 3.42 -0.33
CA ARG A 72 -4.19 4.39 0.18
C ARG A 72 -3.46 3.78 1.37
N VAL A 73 -2.14 3.72 1.25
CA VAL A 73 -1.23 3.20 2.28
C VAL A 73 -0.49 4.38 2.91
N THR A 74 -0.69 4.59 4.21
CA THR A 74 0.04 5.64 4.95
C THR A 74 1.47 5.19 5.24
N VAL A 75 2.44 6.09 5.11
CA VAL A 75 3.83 5.84 5.47
C VAL A 75 3.94 5.77 6.99
N GLY A 76 4.36 4.61 7.51
CA GLY A 76 4.50 4.32 8.92
C GLY A 76 5.95 4.19 9.38
N LEU A 77 6.18 3.34 10.38
CA LEU A 77 7.51 2.90 10.77
C LEU A 77 8.06 1.89 9.75
N PRO A 78 9.39 1.71 9.67
CA PRO A 78 9.98 0.70 8.80
C PRO A 78 9.39 -0.70 9.02
N GLU A 79 9.19 -1.10 10.28
CA GLU A 79 8.62 -2.40 10.61
C GLU A 79 7.18 -2.59 10.06
N HIS A 80 6.43 -1.50 9.87
CA HIS A 80 5.09 -1.57 9.27
C HIS A 80 5.16 -1.89 7.77
N THR A 81 6.12 -1.32 7.05
CA THR A 81 6.34 -1.62 5.64
C THR A 81 6.84 -3.05 5.46
N ASP A 82 7.69 -3.54 6.36
CA ASP A 82 8.17 -4.94 6.31
C ASP A 82 7.01 -5.92 6.53
N LYS A 83 6.14 -5.63 7.52
CA LYS A 83 4.93 -6.42 7.79
C LYS A 83 3.97 -6.39 6.59
N LEU A 84 3.80 -5.22 5.97
CA LEU A 84 2.98 -5.07 4.77
C LEU A 84 3.55 -5.86 3.59
N ALA A 85 4.87 -5.83 3.36
CA ALA A 85 5.51 -6.60 2.31
C ALA A 85 5.24 -8.10 2.48
N CYS A 86 5.36 -8.61 3.71
CA CYS A 86 5.04 -10.00 4.03
C CYS A 86 3.56 -10.32 3.75
N ALA A 87 2.63 -9.47 4.21
CA ALA A 87 1.20 -9.68 3.98
C ALA A 87 0.82 -9.64 2.49
N LEU A 88 1.40 -8.72 1.72
CA LEU A 88 1.17 -8.63 0.27
C LEU A 88 1.67 -9.86 -0.47
N SER A 89 2.80 -10.45 -0.07
CA SER A 89 3.31 -11.68 -0.70
C SER A 89 2.40 -12.91 -0.58
N LYS A 90 1.36 -12.86 0.28
CA LYS A 90 0.36 -13.92 0.49
C LYS A 90 -0.91 -13.74 -0.35
N VAL A 91 -1.04 -12.60 -1.03
CA VAL A 91 -2.12 -12.33 -1.98
C VAL A 91 -1.83 -13.11 -3.25
#